data_AF-A0A228QZ74-F1
#
_entry.id   AF-A0A228QZ74-F1
#
_cell.length_a   1.000
_cell.length_b   1.000
_cell.length_c   1.000
_cell.angle_alpha   90.00
_cell.angle_beta   90.00
_cell.angle_gamma   90.00
#
_symmetry.space_group_name_H-M   'P 1'
#
loop_
_entity.id
_entity.type
_entity.pdbx_description
1 polymer ?
#
loop_
_entity_poly.entity_id
_entity_poly.type
_entity_poly.pdbx_seq_one_letter_code
_entity_poly.pdbx_strand_id
1 'polypeptide(L)'
;MQEEQFLIRDRCYGVWHRPRSIGRYLERRKAQSLTMADLDSVLFVEYGYGNKVPLALVEVARDIGQEKPTGVIRELAKMANLPAFVALYTPAQQANPTSPAWHDIDGFRVRRVWPRPEASWRSLTPGQWANALLQIRDWQLRKYVSRAAENDARF
;
A
#
# COMPACT_ATOMS: atom_id res chain seq x y z
N MET A 1 -8.47 16.97 21.00
CA MET A 1 -8.08 16.90 19.57
C MET A 1 -9.07 15.96 18.92
N GLN A 2 -9.86 16.41 17.95
CA GLN A 2 -10.84 15.55 17.28
C GLN A 2 -10.12 14.83 16.14
N GLU A 3 -9.88 13.54 16.26
CA GLU A 3 -9.09 12.75 15.30
C GLU A 3 -9.86 12.46 14.00
N GLU A 4 -11.20 12.41 14.06
CA GLU A 4 -12.09 12.28 12.92
C GLU A 4 -12.70 13.63 12.52
N GLN A 5 -12.32 14.14 11.35
CA GLN A 5 -12.91 15.33 10.74
C GLN A 5 -14.20 15.03 9.96
N PHE A 6 -14.43 13.77 9.60
CA PHE A 6 -15.58 13.33 8.81
C PHE A 6 -16.41 12.32 9.60
N LEU A 7 -17.73 12.45 9.54
CA LEU A 7 -18.69 11.59 10.25
C LEU A 7 -18.80 10.17 9.66
N ILE A 8 -18.22 9.96 8.46
CA ILE A 8 -18.29 8.71 7.72
C ILE A 8 -16.86 8.30 7.39
N ARG A 9 -16.54 7.03 7.70
CA ARG A 9 -15.27 6.42 7.30
C ARG A 9 -15.14 6.43 5.78
N ASP A 10 -14.16 7.16 5.28
CA ASP A 10 -13.83 7.20 3.87
C ASP A 10 -13.27 5.84 3.41
N ARG A 11 -13.87 5.26 2.38
CA ARG A 11 -13.44 3.97 1.78
C ARG A 11 -12.88 4.13 0.38
N CYS A 12 -12.65 5.34 -0.12
CA CYS A 12 -12.17 5.58 -1.48
C CYS A 12 -10.89 4.78 -1.77
N TYR A 13 -9.89 4.85 -0.89
CA TYR A 13 -8.69 4.03 -1.04
C TYR A 13 -8.97 2.52 -0.94
N GLY A 14 -9.78 2.11 0.05
CA GLY A 14 -10.16 0.72 0.29
C GLY A 14 -10.86 0.04 -0.89
N VAL A 15 -11.56 0.83 -1.71
CA VAL A 15 -12.12 0.44 -3.01
C VAL A 15 -11.06 0.51 -4.10
N TRP A 16 -10.30 1.61 -4.15
CA TRP A 16 -9.35 1.90 -5.22
C TRP A 16 -8.29 0.81 -5.37
N HIS A 17 -7.72 0.33 -4.27
CA HIS A 17 -6.63 -0.65 -4.27
C HIS A 17 -7.09 -2.09 -4.57
N ARG A 18 -8.40 -2.34 -4.71
CA ARG A 18 -8.92 -3.69 -5.00
C ARG A 18 -8.59 -4.09 -6.44
N PRO A 19 -8.38 -5.38 -6.73
CA PRO A 19 -7.98 -5.85 -8.07
C PRO A 19 -8.89 -5.36 -9.21
N ARG A 20 -10.21 -5.22 -8.96
CA ARG A 20 -11.17 -4.71 -9.95
C ARG A 20 -10.89 -3.24 -10.30
N SER A 21 -10.57 -2.40 -9.32
CA SER A 21 -10.31 -0.97 -9.53
C SER A 21 -8.89 -0.70 -10.01
N ILE A 22 -7.88 -1.20 -9.30
CA ILE A 22 -6.47 -0.94 -9.63
C ILE A 22 -6.05 -1.61 -10.96
N GLY A 23 -6.79 -2.65 -11.39
CA GLY A 23 -6.64 -3.29 -12.70
C GLY A 23 -6.92 -2.38 -13.90
N ARG A 24 -7.42 -1.15 -13.68
CA ARG A 24 -7.48 -0.12 -14.74
C ARG A 24 -6.09 0.42 -15.10
N TYR A 25 -5.13 0.34 -14.18
CA TYR A 25 -3.76 0.84 -14.36
C TYR A 25 -2.73 -0.28 -14.55
N LEU A 26 -3.08 -1.51 -14.18
CA LEU A 26 -2.21 -2.68 -14.16
C LEU A 26 -2.87 -3.83 -14.90
N GLU A 27 -2.07 -4.69 -15.54
CA GLU A 27 -2.59 -5.95 -16.07
C GLU A 27 -3.30 -6.76 -14.98
N ARG A 28 -4.36 -7.47 -15.35
CA ARG A 28 -5.24 -8.21 -14.42
C ARG A 28 -4.47 -9.11 -13.44
N ARG A 29 -3.48 -9.87 -13.92
CA ARG A 29 -2.67 -10.77 -13.09
C ARG A 29 -1.83 -9.99 -12.06
N LYS A 30 -1.24 -8.87 -12.48
CA LYS A 30 -0.45 -7.98 -11.62
C LYS A 30 -1.34 -7.36 -10.53
N ALA A 31 -2.52 -6.86 -10.90
CA ALA A 31 -3.49 -6.31 -9.96
C ALA A 31 -3.93 -7.34 -8.90
N GLN A 32 -4.19 -8.59 -9.31
CA GLN A 32 -4.54 -9.68 -8.39
C GLN A 32 -3.41 -10.06 -7.43
N SER A 33 -2.15 -9.84 -7.82
CA SER A 33 -0.99 -10.13 -6.98
C SER A 33 -0.75 -9.09 -5.87
N LEU A 34 -1.37 -7.91 -5.96
CA LEU A 34 -1.30 -6.83 -4.97
C LEU A 34 -2.41 -6.97 -3.91
N THR A 35 -2.40 -8.07 -3.17
CA THR A 35 -3.31 -8.19 -2.02
C THR A 35 -2.86 -7.24 -0.92
N MET A 36 -3.77 -6.39 -0.44
CA MET A 36 -3.55 -5.51 0.71
C MET A 36 -4.55 -5.83 1.81
N ALA A 37 -4.07 -5.83 3.04
CA ALA A 37 -4.88 -5.97 4.25
C ALA A 37 -4.85 -4.64 5.00
N ASP A 38 -6.00 -4.25 5.52
CA ASP A 38 -6.12 -3.10 6.41
C ASP A 38 -5.72 -3.52 7.82
N LEU A 39 -4.88 -2.73 8.49
CA LEU A 39 -4.28 -3.08 9.78
C LEU A 39 -4.72 -2.07 10.85
N ASP A 40 -6.02 -1.97 11.09
CA ASP A 40 -6.59 -1.13 12.15
C ASP A 40 -6.60 -1.82 13.52
N SER A 41 -6.69 -3.15 13.52
CA SER A 41 -6.71 -3.99 14.71
C SER A 41 -6.00 -5.31 14.40
N VAL A 42 -5.52 -5.99 15.45
CA VAL A 42 -4.93 -7.34 15.32
C VAL A 42 -6.04 -8.30 14.93
N LEU A 43 -6.38 -8.33 13.65
CA LEU A 43 -7.17 -9.40 13.08
C LEU A 43 -6.29 -10.65 13.20
N PHE A 44 -6.74 -11.60 14.01
CA PHE A 44 -6.31 -12.98 13.87
C PHE A 44 -6.74 -13.42 12.47
N VAL A 45 -5.89 -13.17 11.47
CA VAL A 45 -6.14 -13.59 10.10
C VAL A 45 -5.91 -15.09 10.09
N GLU A 46 -7.02 -15.80 10.00
CA GLU A 46 -7.18 -17.24 9.82
C GLU A 46 -6.00 -17.89 9.06
N TYR A 47 -5.50 -19.01 9.62
CA TYR A 47 -4.47 -19.85 9.01
C TYR A 47 -4.96 -20.39 7.66
N GLY A 48 -4.54 -19.77 6.56
CA GLY A 48 -4.92 -20.24 5.22
C GLY A 48 -4.12 -19.66 4.04
N TYR A 49 -3.19 -18.74 4.32
CA TYR A 49 -2.41 -18.07 3.28
C TYR A 49 -0.90 -18.28 3.47
N GLY A 50 -0.45 -19.53 3.60
CA GLY A 50 0.97 -19.87 3.71
C GLY A 50 1.85 -19.37 2.55
N ASN A 51 1.24 -18.88 1.47
CA ASN A 51 1.90 -18.28 0.31
C ASN A 51 1.84 -16.74 0.26
N LYS A 52 1.22 -16.07 1.23
CA LYS A 52 1.21 -14.60 1.30
C LYS A 52 2.24 -14.14 2.32
N VAL A 53 3.09 -13.22 1.89
CA VAL A 53 4.12 -12.60 2.74
C VAL A 53 3.86 -11.10 2.81
N PRO A 54 4.01 -10.48 3.99
CA PRO A 54 3.95 -9.02 4.09
C PRO A 54 5.16 -8.44 3.38
N LEU A 55 4.92 -7.49 2.47
CA LEU A 55 5.98 -6.89 1.65
C LEU A 55 6.23 -5.42 1.98
N ALA A 56 5.22 -4.70 2.44
CA ALA A 56 5.35 -3.29 2.82
C ALA A 56 4.24 -2.90 3.79
N LEU A 57 4.50 -1.85 4.56
CA LEU A 57 3.49 -1.14 5.32
C LEU A 57 3.16 0.17 4.59
N VAL A 58 1.88 0.48 4.43
CA VAL A 58 1.45 1.72 3.78
C VAL A 58 0.41 2.38 4.66
N GLU A 59 0.79 3.49 5.28
CA GLU A 59 -0.15 4.34 6.00
C GLU A 59 -0.90 5.20 4.99
N VAL A 60 -2.22 5.15 5.02
CA VAL A 60 -3.05 5.86 4.05
C VAL A 60 -3.93 6.88 4.76
N ALA A 61 -4.16 8.02 4.14
CA ALA A 61 -5.20 8.97 4.55
C ALA A 61 -5.65 9.80 3.36
N ARG A 62 -6.83 10.41 3.48
CA ARG A 62 -7.24 11.48 2.58
C ARG A 62 -6.30 12.67 2.74
N ASP A 63 -5.88 13.27 1.64
CA ASP A 63 -5.07 14.48 1.63
C ASP A 63 -5.95 15.71 1.91
N ILE A 64 -5.62 16.39 3.00
CA ILE A 64 -6.22 17.65 3.46
C ILE A 64 -5.12 18.70 3.70
N GLY A 65 -3.93 18.52 3.10
CA GLY A 65 -2.77 19.40 3.29
C GLY A 65 -1.97 19.10 4.57
N GLN A 66 -2.23 17.97 5.22
CA GLN A 66 -1.59 17.58 6.47
C GLN A 66 -0.24 16.88 6.26
N GLU A 67 0.57 16.91 7.32
CA GLU A 67 1.58 15.89 7.60
C GLU A 67 0.91 14.75 8.40
N LYS A 68 1.34 13.51 8.20
CA LYS A 68 0.85 12.37 8.99
C LYS A 68 1.94 11.92 9.97
N PRO A 69 1.65 11.72 11.26
CA PRO A 69 2.60 11.15 12.20
C PRO A 69 3.02 9.74 11.76
N THR A 70 4.32 9.50 11.65
CA THR A 70 4.87 8.25 11.12
C THR A 70 5.66 7.45 12.16
N GLY A 71 5.64 7.87 13.42
CA GLY A 71 6.44 7.24 14.48
C GLY A 71 6.14 5.75 14.61
N VAL A 72 4.87 5.39 14.79
CA VAL A 72 4.42 4.00 15.00
C VAL A 72 4.73 3.14 13.78
N ILE A 73 4.28 3.54 12.58
CA ILE A 73 4.52 2.74 11.37
C ILE A 73 6.01 2.59 11.07
N ARG A 74 6.84 3.61 11.36
CA ARG A 74 8.29 3.53 11.18
C ARG A 74 8.93 2.52 12.13
N GLU A 75 8.57 2.53 13.41
CA GLU A 75 9.13 1.55 14.35
C GLU A 75 8.64 0.13 14.03
N LEU A 76 7.37 -0.04 13.67
CA LEU A 76 6.83 -1.33 13.21
C LEU A 76 7.59 -1.84 11.97
N ALA A 77 7.85 -0.96 11.00
CA ALA A 77 8.59 -1.27 9.78
C ALA A 77 10.03 -1.70 10.05
N LYS A 78 10.71 -1.05 11.02
CA LYS A 78 12.04 -1.45 11.48
C LYS A 78 12.01 -2.84 12.10
N MET A 79 11.09 -3.09 13.03
CA MET A 79 10.96 -4.38 13.73
C MET A 79 10.65 -5.52 12.75
N ALA A 80 9.78 -5.27 11.77
CA ALA A 80 9.41 -6.25 10.75
C ALA A 80 10.42 -6.34 9.58
N ASN A 81 11.41 -5.44 9.51
CA ASN A 81 12.32 -5.28 8.37
C ASN A 81 11.60 -5.12 7.01
N LEU A 82 10.47 -4.40 7.02
CA LEU A 82 9.66 -4.08 5.85
C LEU A 82 9.77 -2.60 5.52
N PRO A 83 9.74 -2.19 4.25
CA PRO A 83 9.62 -0.79 3.90
C PRO A 83 8.26 -0.24 4.35
N ALA A 84 8.26 1.03 4.74
CA ALA A 84 7.04 1.76 5.08
C ALA A 84 6.91 3.06 4.28
N PHE A 85 5.67 3.35 3.90
CA PHE A 85 5.30 4.52 3.13
C PHE A 85 4.08 5.20 3.76
N VAL A 86 3.96 6.51 3.53
CA VAL A 86 2.70 7.23 3.68
C VAL A 86 2.19 7.55 2.28
N ALA A 87 0.90 7.32 2.03
CA ALA A 87 0.21 7.74 0.82
C ALA A 87 -1.03 8.57 1.19
N LEU A 88 -0.97 9.87 0.92
CA LEU A 88 -2.09 10.79 1.09
C LEU A 88 -2.80 10.92 -0.26
N TYR A 89 -4.09 10.57 -0.34
CA TYR A 89 -4.83 10.57 -1.60
C TYR A 89 -5.78 11.75 -1.72
N THR A 90 -5.87 12.32 -2.92
CA THR A 90 -6.88 13.33 -3.27
C THR A 90 -8.07 12.63 -3.94
N PRO A 91 -9.28 12.68 -3.36
CA PRO A 91 -10.48 12.12 -4.00
C PRO A 91 -10.78 12.84 -5.31
N ALA A 92 -11.17 12.08 -6.33
CA ALA A 92 -11.64 12.61 -7.59
C ALA A 92 -13.06 13.15 -7.49
N GLN A 93 -13.43 14.07 -8.39
CA GLN A 93 -14.84 14.46 -8.54
C GLN A 93 -15.69 13.30 -9.08
N GLN A 94 -15.10 12.44 -9.91
CA GLN A 94 -15.80 11.30 -10.49
C GLN A 94 -15.86 10.13 -9.51
N ALA A 95 -16.91 9.31 -9.64
CA ALA A 95 -17.03 8.08 -8.88
C ALA A 95 -16.08 6.99 -9.39
N ASN A 96 -15.66 6.08 -8.51
CA ASN A 96 -14.88 4.92 -8.89
C ASN A 96 -15.72 4.03 -9.83
N PRO A 97 -15.24 3.70 -11.04
CA PRO A 97 -16.02 2.91 -12.01
C PRO A 97 -16.44 1.52 -11.52
N THR A 98 -15.76 0.98 -10.51
CA THR A 98 -16.04 -0.35 -9.95
C THR A 98 -16.85 -0.31 -8.67
N SER A 99 -17.04 0.88 -8.08
CA SER A 99 -17.93 1.12 -6.96
C SER A 99 -18.41 2.58 -7.00
N PRO A 100 -19.49 2.88 -7.75
CA PRO A 100 -19.97 4.25 -7.94
C PRO A 100 -20.41 4.97 -6.66
N ALA A 101 -20.54 4.25 -5.54
CA ALA A 101 -20.84 4.82 -4.23
C ALA A 101 -19.66 5.58 -3.59
N TRP A 102 -18.45 5.45 -4.14
CA TRP A 102 -17.24 6.08 -3.62
C TRP A 102 -16.55 6.88 -4.71
N HIS A 103 -15.89 7.97 -4.32
CA HIS A 103 -15.06 8.74 -5.24
C HIS A 103 -13.89 7.90 -5.75
N ASP A 104 -13.47 8.17 -6.99
CA ASP A 104 -12.17 7.70 -7.46
C ASP A 104 -11.03 8.51 -6.81
N ILE A 105 -9.79 8.28 -7.22
CA ILE A 105 -8.64 9.04 -6.73
C ILE A 105 -7.99 9.77 -7.89
N ASP A 106 -7.75 11.07 -7.73
CA ASP A 106 -7.08 11.93 -8.73
C ASP A 106 -5.56 11.91 -8.60
N GLY A 107 -5.05 11.70 -7.39
CA GLY A 107 -3.62 11.72 -7.15
C GLY A 107 -3.22 11.34 -5.74
N PHE A 108 -1.92 11.18 -5.56
CA PHE A 108 -1.28 10.80 -4.31
C PHE A 108 -0.09 11.71 -4.01
N ARG A 109 0.06 12.12 -2.75
CA ARG A 109 1.36 12.49 -2.18
C ARG A 109 1.91 11.29 -1.43
N VAL A 110 3.05 10.78 -1.88
CA VAL A 110 3.69 9.61 -1.30
C VAL A 110 5.05 9.97 -0.72
N ARG A 111 5.37 9.42 0.46
CA ARG A 111 6.68 9.57 1.09
C ARG A 111 7.11 8.25 1.70
N ARG A 112 8.32 7.79 1.38
CA ARG A 112 8.94 6.67 2.10
C ARG A 112 9.37 7.13 3.48
N VAL A 113 8.97 6.38 4.51
CA VAL A 113 9.31 6.68 5.91
C VAL A 113 10.31 5.67 6.49
N TRP A 114 10.46 4.52 5.83
CA TRP A 114 11.51 3.54 6.12
C TRP A 114 11.69 2.57 4.93
N PRO A 115 12.89 2.01 4.70
CA PRO A 115 14.20 2.51 5.14
C PRO A 115 14.57 3.79 4.39
N ARG A 116 15.57 4.54 4.87
CA ARG A 116 16.05 5.79 4.23
C ARG A 116 14.88 6.77 3.93
N PRO A 117 14.31 7.39 4.98
CA PRO A 117 13.16 8.27 4.84
C PRO A 117 13.42 9.35 3.78
N GLU A 118 12.43 9.61 2.93
CA GLU A 118 12.50 10.68 1.94
C GLU A 118 12.28 12.03 2.63
N ALA A 119 13.06 13.04 2.22
CA ALA A 119 12.95 14.38 2.79
C ALA A 119 11.70 15.14 2.29
N SER A 120 11.22 14.80 1.09
CA SER A 120 10.10 15.47 0.43
C SER A 120 9.04 14.48 -0.02
N TRP A 121 7.82 15.00 -0.20
CA TRP A 121 6.72 14.27 -0.81
C TRP A 121 6.94 14.12 -2.33
N ARG A 122 6.51 12.99 -2.88
CA ARG A 122 6.40 12.77 -4.32
C ARG A 122 4.93 12.82 -4.72
N SER A 123 4.61 13.63 -5.72
CA SER A 123 3.28 13.65 -6.32
C SER A 123 3.19 12.56 -7.39
N LEU A 124 2.24 11.65 -7.26
CA LEU A 124 2.02 10.54 -8.17
C LEU A 124 0.57 10.54 -8.65
N THR A 125 0.39 10.26 -9.94
CA THR A 125 -0.91 9.85 -10.47
C THR A 125 -1.32 8.47 -9.93
N PRO A 126 -2.60 8.10 -10.01
CA PRO A 126 -3.04 6.77 -9.61
C PRO A 126 -2.30 5.63 -10.33
N GLY A 127 -2.05 5.80 -11.63
CA GLY A 127 -1.29 4.84 -12.41
C GLY A 127 0.17 4.72 -11.95
N GLN A 128 0.82 5.84 -11.62
CA GLN A 128 2.19 5.83 -11.09
C GLN A 128 2.25 5.15 -9.72
N TRP A 129 1.28 5.41 -8.83
CA TRP A 129 1.24 4.75 -7.54
C TRP A 129 0.99 3.24 -7.66
N ALA A 130 0.07 2.83 -8.54
CA ALA A 130 -0.18 1.41 -8.82
C ALA A 130 1.07 0.68 -9.32
N ASN A 131 1.84 1.32 -10.23
CA ASN A 131 3.10 0.76 -10.71
C ASN A 131 4.19 0.74 -9.62
N ALA A 132 4.26 1.77 -8.77
CA ALA A 132 5.20 1.81 -7.65
C ALA A 132 4.92 0.66 -6.65
N LEU A 133 3.65 0.33 -6.39
CA LEU A 133 3.27 -0.81 -5.55
C LEU A 133 3.76 -2.15 -6.11
N LEU A 134 3.70 -2.34 -7.44
CA LEU A 134 4.29 -3.52 -8.09
C LEU A 134 5.82 -3.55 -7.95
N GLN A 135 6.47 -2.41 -8.16
CA GLN A 135 7.92 -2.32 -8.01
C GLN A 135 8.37 -2.59 -6.57
N ILE A 136 7.62 -2.11 -5.57
CA ILE A 136 7.85 -2.41 -4.16
C ILE A 136 7.71 -3.90 -3.90
N ARG A 137 6.64 -4.54 -4.42
CA ARG A 137 6.44 -5.98 -4.33
C ARG A 137 7.66 -6.74 -4.89
N ASP A 138 8.05 -6.43 -6.12
CA ASP A 138 9.13 -7.15 -6.79
C ASP A 138 10.47 -6.93 -6.09
N TRP A 139 10.75 -5.71 -5.62
CA TRP A 139 11.91 -5.39 -4.80
C TRP A 139 11.97 -6.23 -3.53
N GLN A 140 10.84 -6.39 -2.84
CA GLN A 140 10.80 -7.12 -1.57
C GLN A 140 10.83 -8.64 -1.78
N LEU A 141 10.19 -9.15 -2.82
CA LEU A 141 10.25 -10.57 -3.17
C LEU A 141 11.67 -11.03 -3.51
N ARG A 142 12.52 -10.18 -4.10
CA ARG A 142 13.93 -10.50 -4.36
C ARG A 142 14.70 -10.90 -3.09
N LYS A 143 14.31 -10.41 -1.91
CA LYS A 143 14.91 -10.83 -0.63
C LYS A 143 14.66 -12.31 -0.29
N TYR A 144 13.60 -12.90 -0.83
CA TYR A 144 13.20 -14.29 -0.56
C TYR A 144 13.67 -15.25 -1.65
N VAL A 145 14.09 -14.74 -2.81
CA VAL A 145 14.60 -15.55 -3.92
C VAL A 145 16.05 -16.00 -3.68
N SER A 146 16.80 -15.35 -2.78
CA SER A 146 18.21 -15.67 -2.51
C SER A 146 18.44 -16.90 -1.61
N ARG A 147 17.54 -17.88 -1.59
CA ARG A 147 17.85 -19.19 -1.00
C ARG A 147 18.61 -20.01 -2.04
N ALA A 148 19.78 -20.54 -1.65
CA ALA A 148 20.54 -21.47 -2.49
C ALA A 148 19.60 -22.57 -3.00
N ALA A 149 19.72 -22.90 -4.28
CA ALA A 149 18.92 -23.96 -4.85
C ALA A 149 19.30 -25.29 -4.15
N GLU A 150 18.36 -26.21 -3.94
CA GLU A 150 18.67 -27.48 -3.25
C GLU A 150 19.71 -28.33 -4.00
N ASN A 151 19.87 -28.10 -5.31
CA ASN A 151 20.92 -28.72 -6.13
C ASN A 151 22.30 -28.02 -6.04
N ASP A 152 22.45 -27.01 -5.19
CA ASP A 152 23.66 -26.16 -5.06
C ASP A 152 24.47 -26.48 -3.78
N ALA A 153 24.08 -27.53 -3.03
CA ALA A 153 24.79 -27.91 -1.80
C ALA A 153 25.88 -28.99 -2.01
N ARG A 154 25.93 -29.66 -3.18
CA ARG A 154 26.81 -30.82 -3.40
C ARG A 154 27.31 -31.04 -4.85
N PHE A 155 27.35 -30.01 -5.70
CA PHE A 155 28.16 -30.01 -6.92
C PHE A 155 29.01 -28.76 -6.98
#